data_AF-A0A0C7KFY4-F1
#
_entry.id   AF-A0A0C7KFY4-F1
#
_cell.length_a   1.000
_cell.length_b   1.000
_cell.length_c   1.000
_cell.angle_alpha   90.00
_cell.angle_beta   90.00
_cell.angle_gamma   90.00
#
_symmetry.space_group_name_H-M   'P 1'
#
loop_
_entity.id
_entity.type
_entity.pdbx_description
1 polymer ?
#
loop_
_entity_poly.entity_id
_entity_poly.type
_entity_poly.pdbx_seq_one_letter_code
_entity_poly.pdbx_strand_id
1 'polypeptide(L)'
;MPKYNIYTKIESNVSAVDLFYDLNVYRTDASNKKHILLSVAQQPVTSNYQTQSHETNDTEDGLSVIYIMEMNLYRKHGGKLFSVLSSPAKKMYTLGEMASGQAYSKNKRENVCYFETKAQTKPVNDKGEDNIHTVQITCQKRAFIAKEYPVGSPDDPFDKNKIEHQILSRMNRSSYPNQGDTSLCGPASFFYCLLMDRPDIYKQAVNELWLYGKTKIGALNIVPSNSCRHPMGAFYDAYGERVKGIDWITLASLRDSENSIMSYDEIDDQASGITLWGALTEWFVSAGYQKEFSNVGLSHVNLKELSTLNEYIRKGCRVVTLISAGILDGFDSTVTAKNHWIVWDGPITTQYGEVISLTTKENELVQLKLFSWGKVKNQIKRHLALSDVMGSIFGGVVFKSLE
;
A
#
# COMPACT_ATOMS: atom_id res chain seq x y z
N MET A 1 -30.51 4.09 -2.44
CA MET A 1 -29.05 4.28 -2.31
C MET A 1 -28.63 5.26 -3.41
N PRO A 2 -27.61 6.11 -3.21
CA PRO A 2 -27.17 7.03 -4.25
C PRO A 2 -26.47 6.28 -5.39
N LYS A 3 -26.64 6.82 -6.60
CA LYS A 3 -25.84 6.51 -7.77
C LYS A 3 -25.03 7.73 -8.15
N TYR A 4 -23.87 7.49 -8.75
CA TYR A 4 -22.97 8.55 -9.16
C TYR A 4 -22.70 8.46 -10.65
N ASN A 5 -22.49 9.61 -11.27
CA ASN A 5 -22.01 9.68 -12.64
C ASN A 5 -20.49 9.78 -12.62
N ILE A 6 -19.81 8.84 -13.26
CA ILE A 6 -18.35 8.80 -13.28
C ILE A 6 -17.80 8.85 -14.70
N TYR A 7 -16.72 9.59 -14.87
CA TYR A 7 -15.95 9.69 -16.11
C TYR A 7 -14.50 10.05 -15.79
N THR A 8 -13.60 9.80 -16.73
CA THR A 8 -12.17 10.13 -16.64
C THR A 8 -11.66 10.68 -17.97
N LYS A 9 -10.37 11.04 -18.01
CA LYS A 9 -9.67 11.60 -19.17
C LYS A 9 -8.60 10.64 -19.67
N ILE A 10 -8.44 10.62 -20.99
CA ILE A 10 -7.32 9.94 -21.65
C ILE A 10 -6.48 10.95 -22.41
N GLU A 11 -5.29 10.53 -22.78
CA GLU A 11 -4.31 11.38 -23.45
C GLU A 11 -3.90 10.70 -24.76
N SER A 12 -4.22 11.33 -25.90
CA SER A 12 -3.91 10.77 -27.22
C SER A 12 -3.76 11.83 -28.30
N ASN A 13 -3.03 11.49 -29.37
CA ASN A 13 -2.99 12.24 -30.63
C ASN A 13 -3.76 11.55 -31.77
N VAL A 14 -4.35 10.38 -31.49
CA VAL A 14 -5.23 9.65 -32.40
C VAL A 14 -6.62 10.28 -32.34
N SER A 15 -7.37 10.26 -33.44
CA SER A 15 -8.74 10.79 -33.45
C SER A 15 -9.61 10.08 -32.40
N ALA A 16 -10.39 10.84 -31.62
CA ALA A 16 -11.20 10.26 -30.55
C ALA A 16 -12.28 9.28 -31.07
N VAL A 17 -12.82 9.50 -32.27
CA VAL A 17 -13.81 8.61 -32.92
C VAL A 17 -13.28 7.20 -33.20
N ASP A 18 -11.97 7.07 -33.15
CA ASP A 18 -11.18 5.90 -33.45
C ASP A 18 -10.68 5.20 -32.17
N LEU A 19 -11.07 5.70 -31.00
CA LEU A 19 -10.69 5.20 -29.69
C LEU A 19 -11.90 4.70 -28.92
N PHE A 20 -11.74 3.53 -28.30
CA PHE A 20 -12.75 2.86 -27.50
C PHE A 20 -12.13 2.39 -26.19
N TYR A 21 -12.94 2.17 -25.16
CA TYR A 21 -12.43 1.74 -23.86
C TYR A 21 -13.36 0.75 -23.16
N ASP A 22 -12.74 -0.07 -22.32
CA ASP A 22 -13.41 -0.78 -21.23
C ASP A 22 -13.10 -0.04 -19.94
N LEU A 23 -14.10 0.19 -19.09
CA LEU A 23 -13.93 0.84 -17.79
C LEU A 23 -14.57 -0.01 -16.70
N ASN A 24 -13.74 -0.46 -15.75
CA ASN A 24 -14.15 -1.15 -14.54
C ASN A 24 -13.80 -0.29 -13.33
N VAL A 25 -14.75 -0.09 -12.42
CA VAL A 25 -14.52 0.54 -11.12
C VAL A 25 -14.94 -0.43 -10.04
N TYR A 26 -14.02 -0.77 -9.16
CA TYR A 26 -14.24 -1.80 -8.15
C TYR A 26 -13.40 -1.58 -6.90
N ARG A 27 -13.79 -2.21 -5.80
CA ARG A 27 -12.95 -2.41 -4.61
C ARG A 27 -12.87 -3.90 -4.28
N THR A 28 -11.85 -4.31 -3.54
CA THR A 28 -11.82 -5.67 -2.96
C THR A 28 -11.87 -5.60 -1.45
N ASP A 29 -12.63 -6.48 -0.81
CA ASP A 29 -12.60 -6.63 0.63
C ASP A 29 -11.39 -7.45 1.12
N ALA A 30 -11.29 -7.62 2.44
CA ALA A 30 -10.26 -8.40 3.11
C ALA A 30 -10.19 -9.89 2.66
N SER A 31 -11.21 -10.42 1.99
CA SER A 31 -11.20 -11.78 1.42
C SER A 31 -10.74 -11.82 -0.04
N ASN A 32 -10.26 -10.69 -0.59
CA ASN A 32 -10.01 -10.47 -2.02
C ASN A 32 -11.28 -10.57 -2.88
N LYS A 33 -12.49 -10.53 -2.29
CA LYS A 33 -13.71 -10.53 -3.07
C LYS A 33 -13.91 -9.17 -3.72
N LYS A 34 -14.10 -9.17 -5.04
CA LYS A 34 -14.30 -7.98 -5.86
C LYS A 34 -15.75 -7.49 -5.79
N HIS A 35 -15.93 -6.22 -5.47
CA HIS A 35 -17.21 -5.51 -5.45
C HIS A 35 -17.21 -4.48 -6.59
N ILE A 36 -18.05 -4.67 -7.59
CA ILE A 36 -18.06 -3.87 -8.83
C ILE A 36 -19.05 -2.71 -8.69
N LEU A 37 -18.54 -1.49 -8.78
CA LEU A 37 -19.33 -0.26 -8.81
C LEU A 37 -19.75 0.12 -10.24
N LEU A 38 -18.86 -0.09 -11.22
CA LEU A 38 -19.15 0.11 -12.64
C LEU A 38 -18.40 -0.92 -13.48
N SER A 39 -19.02 -1.41 -14.55
CA SER A 39 -18.35 -2.15 -15.62
C SER A 39 -19.03 -1.85 -16.94
N VAL A 40 -18.28 -1.25 -17.86
CA VAL A 40 -18.72 -0.96 -19.23
C VAL A 40 -17.64 -1.38 -20.21
N ALA A 41 -18.05 -1.88 -21.37
CA ALA A 41 -17.13 -2.42 -22.38
C ALA A 41 -17.32 -1.72 -23.72
N GLN A 42 -16.21 -1.56 -24.45
CA GLN A 42 -16.12 -1.05 -25.82
C GLN A 42 -16.92 0.23 -26.04
N GLN A 43 -16.85 1.15 -25.07
CA GLN A 43 -17.50 2.46 -25.17
C GLN A 43 -16.63 3.41 -25.99
N PRO A 44 -17.21 4.27 -26.85
CA PRO A 44 -16.43 5.22 -27.62
C PRO A 44 -15.94 6.38 -26.75
N VAL A 45 -14.72 6.85 -27.01
CA VAL A 45 -14.17 8.06 -26.39
C VAL A 45 -14.85 9.30 -26.98
N THR A 46 -15.12 10.30 -26.15
CA THR A 46 -15.72 11.56 -26.57
C THR A 46 -14.71 12.46 -27.30
N SER A 47 -15.19 13.44 -28.08
CA SER A 47 -14.34 14.34 -28.88
C SER A 47 -13.30 15.14 -28.08
N ASN A 48 -13.52 15.31 -26.77
CA ASN A 48 -12.62 15.98 -25.84
C ASN A 48 -11.72 15.00 -25.05
N TYR A 49 -11.53 13.77 -25.55
CA TYR A 49 -10.68 12.72 -24.94
C TYR A 49 -11.11 12.34 -23.52
N GLN A 50 -12.42 12.28 -23.29
CA GLN A 50 -12.99 11.76 -22.04
C GLN A 50 -13.70 10.44 -22.30
N THR A 51 -13.86 9.66 -21.24
CA THR A 51 -14.89 8.63 -21.25
C THR A 51 -16.26 9.29 -21.27
N GLN A 52 -17.28 8.60 -21.77
CA GLN A 52 -18.65 9.00 -21.50
C GLN A 52 -18.92 9.01 -19.99
N SER A 53 -19.94 9.77 -19.58
CA SER A 53 -20.46 9.73 -18.22
C SER A 53 -21.27 8.46 -18.02
N HIS A 54 -20.88 7.63 -17.07
CA HIS A 54 -21.55 6.38 -16.75
C HIS A 54 -22.14 6.42 -15.35
N GLU A 55 -23.40 6.04 -15.22
CA GLU A 55 -24.06 5.88 -13.93
C GLU A 55 -23.54 4.59 -13.25
N THR A 56 -23.17 4.68 -11.98
CA THR A 56 -22.74 3.52 -11.19
C THR A 56 -23.90 2.64 -10.78
N ASN A 57 -23.58 1.42 -10.34
CA ASN A 57 -24.48 0.66 -9.48
C ASN A 57 -24.77 1.43 -8.18
N ASP A 58 -25.86 1.06 -7.53
CA ASP A 58 -26.21 1.55 -6.18
C ASP A 58 -25.11 1.18 -5.18
N THR A 59 -24.75 2.12 -4.31
CA THR A 59 -23.76 1.88 -3.24
C THR A 59 -24.12 2.62 -1.96
N GLU A 60 -23.82 2.02 -0.81
CA GLU A 60 -23.91 2.66 0.52
C GLU A 60 -22.60 3.33 0.94
N ASP A 61 -21.55 3.20 0.11
CA ASP A 61 -20.21 3.66 0.44
C ASP A 61 -20.15 5.19 0.59
N GLY A 62 -19.43 5.63 1.62
CA GLY A 62 -19.10 7.04 1.80
C GLY A 62 -18.18 7.56 0.70
N LEU A 63 -18.18 8.89 0.49
CA LEU A 63 -17.37 9.54 -0.54
C LEU A 63 -15.85 9.35 -0.33
N SER A 64 -15.40 9.01 0.89
CA SER A 64 -14.00 8.73 1.20
C SER A 64 -13.54 7.32 0.80
N VAL A 65 -14.46 6.41 0.47
CA VAL A 65 -14.12 5.02 0.11
C VAL A 65 -13.30 5.01 -1.18
N ILE A 66 -12.18 4.29 -1.14
CA ILE A 66 -11.22 4.19 -2.25
C ILE A 66 -11.59 3.03 -3.16
N TYR A 67 -11.63 3.31 -4.45
CA TYR A 67 -11.86 2.36 -5.53
C TYR A 67 -10.65 2.27 -6.46
N ILE A 68 -10.47 1.10 -7.08
CA ILE A 68 -9.60 0.90 -8.22
C ILE A 68 -10.40 1.21 -9.49
N MET A 69 -9.94 2.24 -10.22
CA MET A 69 -10.35 2.49 -11.60
C MET A 69 -9.39 1.74 -12.53
N GLU A 70 -9.91 0.76 -13.25
CA GLU A 70 -9.20 -0.06 -14.23
C GLU A 70 -9.75 0.23 -15.63
N MET A 71 -8.87 0.60 -16.56
CA MET A 71 -9.27 0.95 -17.92
C MET A 71 -8.38 0.29 -18.95
N ASN A 72 -9.01 -0.37 -19.93
CA ASN A 72 -8.34 -0.82 -21.14
C ASN A 72 -8.70 0.10 -22.30
N LEU A 73 -7.72 0.43 -23.15
CA LEU A 73 -7.92 1.32 -24.30
C LEU A 73 -7.75 0.53 -25.59
N TYR A 74 -8.58 0.86 -26.58
CA TYR A 74 -8.64 0.21 -27.88
C TYR A 74 -8.53 1.22 -29.01
N ARG A 75 -7.83 0.82 -30.08
CA ARG A 75 -7.77 1.52 -31.36
C ARG A 75 -8.66 0.81 -32.38
N LYS A 76 -9.56 1.55 -33.03
CA LYS A 76 -10.42 1.06 -34.11
C LYS A 76 -9.74 1.16 -35.47
N HIS A 77 -9.17 0.07 -36.00
CA HIS A 77 -8.52 0.07 -37.30
C HIS A 77 -9.17 -0.97 -38.24
N GLY A 78 -9.53 -0.57 -39.46
CA GLY A 78 -10.19 -1.48 -40.42
C GLY A 78 -11.50 -2.09 -39.91
N GLY A 79 -12.26 -1.34 -39.11
CA GLY A 79 -13.52 -1.81 -38.50
C GLY A 79 -13.35 -2.72 -37.28
N LYS A 80 -12.12 -3.07 -36.89
CA LYS A 80 -11.83 -3.93 -35.73
C LYS A 80 -11.20 -3.12 -34.58
N LEU A 81 -11.44 -3.55 -33.34
CA LEU A 81 -10.84 -2.96 -32.15
C LEU A 81 -9.60 -3.76 -31.74
N PHE A 82 -8.49 -3.06 -31.49
CA PHE A 82 -7.23 -3.62 -31.03
C PHE A 82 -6.85 -3.00 -29.68
N SER A 83 -6.56 -3.83 -28.67
CA SER A 83 -6.04 -3.33 -27.40
C SER A 83 -4.69 -2.66 -27.63
N VAL A 84 -4.53 -1.43 -27.15
CA VAL A 84 -3.28 -0.68 -27.30
C VAL A 84 -2.40 -0.73 -26.04
N LEU A 85 -2.94 -1.29 -24.96
CA LEU A 85 -2.23 -1.52 -23.72
C LEU A 85 -1.89 -3.01 -23.60
N SER A 86 -0.69 -3.31 -23.08
CA SER A 86 -0.28 -4.69 -22.75
C SER A 86 -1.07 -5.27 -21.58
N SER A 87 -1.59 -4.40 -20.71
CA SER A 87 -2.52 -4.73 -19.63
C SER A 87 -3.36 -3.49 -19.28
N PRO A 88 -4.57 -3.65 -18.72
CA PRO A 88 -5.39 -2.53 -18.31
C PRO A 88 -4.65 -1.63 -17.32
N ALA A 89 -4.72 -0.32 -17.54
CA ALA A 89 -4.16 0.66 -16.63
C ALA A 89 -5.03 0.77 -15.37
N LYS A 90 -4.39 0.95 -14.20
CA LYS A 90 -5.08 1.00 -12.91
C LYS A 90 -4.67 2.24 -12.14
N LYS A 91 -5.62 2.84 -11.42
CA LYS A 91 -5.39 3.96 -10.51
C LYS A 91 -6.38 3.98 -9.36
N MET A 92 -5.94 4.47 -8.20
CA MET A 92 -6.80 4.68 -7.04
C MET A 92 -7.47 6.04 -7.10
N TYR A 93 -8.77 6.07 -6.82
CA TYR A 93 -9.53 7.28 -6.56
C TYR A 93 -10.55 7.04 -5.46
N THR A 94 -10.83 8.05 -4.66
CA THR A 94 -11.99 8.04 -3.77
C THR A 94 -13.28 8.15 -4.59
N LEU A 95 -14.40 7.66 -4.05
CA LEU A 95 -15.71 7.82 -4.66
C LEU A 95 -16.05 9.31 -4.90
N GLY A 96 -15.68 10.18 -3.96
CA GLY A 96 -15.84 11.63 -4.09
C GLY A 96 -15.04 12.23 -5.25
N GLU A 97 -13.78 11.82 -5.45
CA GLU A 97 -12.97 12.25 -6.60
C GLU A 97 -13.59 11.80 -7.92
N MET A 98 -14.14 10.58 -7.99
CA MET A 98 -14.81 10.09 -9.19
C MET A 98 -16.13 10.84 -9.46
N ALA A 99 -16.97 10.98 -8.43
CA ALA A 99 -18.28 11.63 -8.55
C ALA A 99 -18.18 13.14 -8.87
N SER A 100 -17.07 13.78 -8.51
CA SER A 100 -16.81 15.20 -8.81
C SER A 100 -16.04 15.42 -10.12
N GLY A 101 -15.78 14.35 -10.89
CA GLY A 101 -15.04 14.44 -12.16
C GLY A 101 -13.54 14.75 -11.99
N GLN A 102 -12.97 14.49 -10.82
CA GLN A 102 -11.56 14.70 -10.46
C GLN A 102 -10.72 13.41 -10.57
N ALA A 103 -11.28 12.33 -11.11
CA ALA A 103 -10.59 11.06 -11.31
C ALA A 103 -9.59 11.08 -12.49
N TYR A 104 -8.66 12.02 -12.48
CA TYR A 104 -7.54 12.10 -13.43
C TYR A 104 -6.34 12.82 -12.79
N SER A 105 -5.13 12.56 -13.27
CA SER A 105 -3.92 13.26 -12.85
C SER A 105 -3.64 14.48 -13.71
N LYS A 106 -3.07 15.53 -13.10
CA LYS A 106 -2.46 16.64 -13.84
C LYS A 106 -1.16 16.23 -14.54
N ASN A 107 -0.50 15.17 -14.08
CA ASN A 107 0.66 14.61 -14.76
C ASN A 107 0.20 13.62 -15.83
N LYS A 108 0.41 14.01 -17.09
CA LYS A 108 0.02 13.26 -18.28
C LYS A 108 0.35 11.77 -18.20
N ARG A 109 1.57 11.40 -17.77
CA ARG A 109 2.05 10.00 -17.77
C ARG A 109 1.38 9.11 -16.73
N GLU A 110 0.65 9.69 -15.78
CA GLU A 110 -0.12 8.92 -14.80
C GLU A 110 -1.58 8.68 -15.23
N ASN A 111 -1.97 9.21 -16.40
CA ASN A 111 -3.25 8.94 -17.04
C ASN A 111 -3.06 7.87 -18.13
N VAL A 112 -4.16 7.30 -18.58
CA VAL A 112 -4.11 6.37 -19.71
C VAL A 112 -3.76 7.13 -20.99
N CYS A 113 -2.68 6.69 -21.62
CA CYS A 113 -2.05 7.37 -22.74
C CYS A 113 -1.92 6.43 -23.93
N TYR A 114 -2.20 6.91 -25.14
CA TYR A 114 -1.87 6.21 -26.38
C TYR A 114 -1.53 7.20 -27.49
N PHE A 115 -0.38 7.03 -28.13
CA PHE A 115 0.08 7.92 -29.20
C PHE A 115 0.55 7.11 -30.39
N GLU A 116 0.18 7.55 -31.60
CA GLU A 116 0.67 7.01 -32.86
C GLU A 116 1.63 8.01 -33.53
N THR A 117 2.64 7.49 -34.23
CA THR A 117 3.46 8.34 -35.10
C THR A 117 2.66 8.78 -36.31
N LYS A 118 2.85 10.03 -36.75
CA LYS A 118 2.26 10.52 -38.01
C LYS A 118 3.10 10.15 -39.23
N ALA A 119 4.32 9.64 -39.03
CA ALA A 119 5.19 9.23 -40.12
C ALA A 119 4.67 7.95 -40.77
N GLN A 120 4.65 7.92 -42.10
CA GLN A 120 4.25 6.76 -42.90
C GLN A 120 5.42 6.32 -43.76
N THR A 121 5.81 5.05 -43.66
CA THR A 121 6.79 4.45 -44.55
C THR A 121 6.20 4.25 -45.95
N LYS A 122 7.04 4.39 -46.98
CA LYS A 122 6.76 4.14 -48.39
C LYS A 122 7.72 3.10 -48.97
N PRO A 123 7.45 2.46 -50.12
CA PRO A 123 8.43 1.62 -50.78
C PRO A 123 9.70 2.43 -51.15
N VAL A 124 10.88 1.87 -50.91
CA VAL A 124 12.17 2.49 -51.32
C VAL A 124 12.25 2.44 -52.85
N ASN A 125 12.49 3.57 -53.51
CA ASN A 125 12.69 3.63 -54.96
C ASN A 125 14.14 3.29 -55.36
N ASP A 126 14.38 3.01 -56.64
CA ASP A 126 15.71 2.65 -57.18
C ASP A 126 16.79 3.74 -56.99
N LYS A 127 16.39 4.93 -56.52
CA LYS A 127 17.28 6.06 -56.20
C LYS A 127 17.74 6.08 -54.75
N GLY A 128 17.30 5.14 -53.91
CA GLY A 128 17.75 4.99 -52.53
C GLY A 128 17.36 6.15 -51.61
N GLU A 129 16.27 6.87 -51.90
CA GLU A 129 15.80 7.94 -51.01
C GLU A 129 15.45 7.36 -49.62
N ASP A 130 16.02 7.95 -48.57
CA ASP A 130 15.90 7.48 -47.19
C ASP A 130 14.43 7.49 -46.72
N ASN A 131 13.77 6.32 -46.80
CA ASN A 131 12.45 6.07 -46.21
C ASN A 131 12.56 5.56 -44.75
N ILE A 132 13.55 6.07 -44.03
CA ILE A 132 13.79 5.70 -42.63
C ILE A 132 13.19 6.78 -41.75
N HIS A 133 12.15 6.40 -41.01
CA HIS A 133 11.55 7.27 -39.99
C HIS A 133 11.95 6.82 -38.60
N THR A 134 12.66 7.68 -37.87
CA THR A 134 13.00 7.43 -36.47
C THR A 134 11.84 7.82 -35.56
N VAL A 135 11.29 6.85 -34.82
CA VAL A 135 10.30 7.08 -33.77
C VAL A 135 10.99 6.98 -32.41
N GLN A 136 10.96 8.06 -31.64
CA GLN A 136 11.41 8.02 -30.25
C GLN A 136 10.28 7.55 -29.33
N ILE A 137 10.42 6.35 -28.77
CA ILE A 137 9.52 5.83 -27.75
C ILE A 137 10.12 6.16 -26.39
N THR A 138 9.44 7.00 -25.61
CA THR A 138 9.88 7.35 -24.26
C THR A 138 9.21 6.44 -23.23
N CYS A 139 9.91 5.38 -22.84
CA CYS A 139 9.46 4.53 -21.74
C CYS A 139 9.63 5.29 -20.41
N GLN A 140 8.62 5.23 -19.55
CA GLN A 140 8.78 5.71 -18.20
C GLN A 140 9.75 4.79 -17.46
N LYS A 141 10.83 5.36 -16.93
CA LYS A 141 11.75 4.64 -16.06
C LYS A 141 11.09 4.43 -14.70
N ARG A 142 11.33 3.27 -14.09
CA ARG A 142 10.93 3.04 -12.70
C ARG A 142 11.60 4.07 -11.79
N ALA A 143 10.96 4.38 -10.68
CA ALA A 143 11.40 5.44 -9.78
C ALA A 143 12.49 5.00 -8.80
N PHE A 144 12.59 3.70 -8.49
CA PHE A 144 13.50 3.16 -7.49
C PHE A 144 14.71 2.47 -8.13
N ILE A 145 15.92 2.86 -7.74
CA ILE A 145 17.18 2.26 -8.22
C ILE A 145 18.20 2.27 -7.08
N ALA A 146 18.63 1.11 -6.60
CA ALA A 146 19.72 1.02 -5.62
C ALA A 146 21.04 1.36 -6.31
N LYS A 147 21.90 2.18 -5.68
CA LYS A 147 23.13 2.66 -6.33
C LYS A 147 24.13 1.53 -6.58
N GLU A 148 24.22 0.59 -5.63
CA GLU A 148 25.11 -0.57 -5.65
C GLU A 148 24.57 -1.69 -6.56
N TYR A 149 23.26 -1.68 -6.84
CA TYR A 149 22.57 -2.69 -7.65
C TYR A 149 21.75 -2.02 -8.76
N PRO A 150 22.41 -1.47 -9.80
CA PRO A 150 21.73 -0.73 -10.86
C PRO A 150 20.82 -1.63 -11.71
N VAL A 151 19.98 -1.01 -12.53
CA VAL A 151 19.05 -1.70 -13.45
C VAL A 151 19.81 -2.73 -14.29
N GLY A 152 19.36 -3.98 -14.25
CA GLY A 152 19.96 -5.11 -14.97
C GLY A 152 20.99 -5.91 -14.16
N SER A 153 21.31 -5.47 -12.94
CA SER A 153 22.05 -6.29 -11.98
C SER A 153 21.22 -7.53 -11.58
N PRO A 154 21.83 -8.73 -11.48
CA PRO A 154 21.15 -9.92 -10.94
C PRO A 154 20.60 -9.71 -9.53
N ASP A 155 21.25 -8.84 -8.75
CA ASP A 155 20.90 -8.51 -7.37
C ASP A 155 20.09 -7.20 -7.28
N ASP A 156 19.49 -6.72 -8.37
CA ASP A 156 18.63 -5.55 -8.34
C ASP A 156 17.40 -5.79 -7.42
N PRO A 157 17.30 -5.11 -6.26
CA PRO A 157 16.19 -5.34 -5.32
C PRO A 157 14.86 -4.83 -5.87
N PHE A 158 14.89 -3.93 -6.86
CA PHE A 158 13.73 -3.29 -7.46
C PHE A 158 13.42 -3.83 -8.86
N ASP A 159 13.99 -4.98 -9.24
CA ASP A 159 13.62 -5.67 -10.47
C ASP A 159 12.10 -5.90 -10.54
N LYS A 160 11.53 -5.71 -11.75
CA LYS A 160 10.08 -5.75 -11.92
C LYS A 160 9.49 -7.12 -11.57
N ASN A 161 10.10 -8.21 -12.05
CA ASN A 161 9.61 -9.55 -11.81
C ASN A 161 9.73 -9.91 -10.33
N LYS A 162 10.84 -9.48 -9.70
CA LYS A 162 11.04 -9.62 -8.25
C LYS A 162 9.95 -8.92 -7.44
N ILE A 163 9.64 -7.65 -7.77
CA ILE A 163 8.57 -6.90 -7.10
C ILE A 163 7.20 -7.55 -7.35
N GLU A 164 6.91 -8.00 -8.57
CA GLU A 164 5.65 -8.71 -8.88
C GLU A 164 5.50 -10.01 -8.09
N HIS A 165 6.57 -10.81 -7.95
CA HIS A 165 6.57 -12.00 -7.09
C HIS A 165 6.37 -11.67 -5.61
N GLN A 166 7.02 -10.61 -5.13
CA GLN A 166 6.84 -10.15 -3.75
C GLN A 166 5.41 -9.66 -3.49
N ILE A 167 4.80 -8.91 -4.42
CA ILE A 167 3.38 -8.53 -4.37
C ILE A 167 2.49 -9.78 -4.29
N LEU A 168 2.70 -10.77 -5.16
CA LEU A 168 1.93 -12.01 -5.15
C LEU A 168 2.01 -12.73 -3.80
N SER A 169 3.20 -12.78 -3.18
CA SER A 169 3.36 -13.33 -1.84
C SER A 169 2.55 -12.56 -0.78
N ARG A 170 2.47 -11.22 -0.88
CA ARG A 170 1.62 -10.42 0.03
C ARG A 170 0.14 -10.67 -0.19
N MET A 171 -0.31 -10.70 -1.45
CA MET A 171 -1.71 -10.96 -1.79
C MET A 171 -2.18 -12.34 -1.33
N ASN A 172 -1.28 -13.33 -1.35
CA ASN A 172 -1.54 -14.68 -0.87
C ASN A 172 -1.27 -14.85 0.64
N ARG A 173 -0.91 -13.77 1.34
CA ARG A 173 -0.59 -13.78 2.79
C ARG A 173 0.49 -14.78 3.19
N SER A 174 1.41 -15.10 2.27
CA SER A 174 2.57 -15.96 2.55
C SER A 174 3.77 -15.17 3.06
N SER A 175 3.75 -13.84 2.93
CA SER A 175 4.65 -12.95 3.65
C SER A 175 3.95 -11.64 4.02
N TYR A 176 4.54 -10.92 4.97
CA TYR A 176 4.01 -9.67 5.53
C TYR A 176 5.09 -8.59 5.56
N PRO A 177 4.72 -7.30 5.74
CA PRO A 177 5.68 -6.21 5.83
C PRO A 177 6.78 -6.51 6.84
N ASN A 178 8.03 -6.39 6.40
CA ASN A 178 9.17 -6.70 7.23
C ASN A 178 10.16 -5.54 7.22
N GLN A 179 10.27 -4.88 8.37
CA GLN A 179 11.21 -3.81 8.62
C GLN A 179 12.68 -4.28 8.72
N GLY A 180 12.94 -5.58 8.88
CA GLY A 180 14.29 -6.07 9.17
C GLY A 180 14.86 -5.44 10.44
N ASP A 181 16.11 -5.02 10.40
CA ASP A 181 16.79 -4.36 11.53
C ASP A 181 16.59 -2.83 11.55
N THR A 182 15.62 -2.31 10.78
CA THR A 182 15.33 -0.87 10.71
C THR A 182 14.24 -0.45 11.70
N SER A 183 14.24 0.85 12.04
CA SER A 183 13.25 1.49 12.93
C SER A 183 11.88 1.76 12.25
N LEU A 184 11.44 0.88 11.35
CA LEU A 184 10.24 1.05 10.51
C LEU A 184 9.01 0.26 11.01
N CYS A 185 8.90 -0.04 12.31
CA CYS A 185 7.76 -0.76 12.90
C CYS A 185 6.42 -0.03 12.74
N GLY A 186 6.42 1.31 12.80
CA GLY A 186 5.23 2.14 12.55
C GLY A 186 4.71 1.95 11.12
N PRO A 187 5.52 2.24 10.09
CA PRO A 187 5.16 1.95 8.70
C PRO A 187 4.75 0.49 8.46
N ALA A 188 5.46 -0.48 9.06
CA ALA A 188 5.14 -1.89 8.93
C ALA A 188 3.74 -2.20 9.47
N SER A 189 3.38 -1.62 10.62
CA SER A 189 2.05 -1.75 11.22
C SER A 189 0.95 -1.17 10.33
N PHE A 190 1.18 0.00 9.74
CA PHE A 190 0.25 0.64 8.79
C PHE A 190 0.04 -0.24 7.55
N PHE A 191 1.12 -0.63 6.88
CA PHE A 191 1.03 -1.43 5.65
C PHE A 191 0.52 -2.84 5.89
N TYR A 192 0.75 -3.41 7.09
CA TYR A 192 0.12 -4.67 7.49
C TYR A 192 -1.39 -4.53 7.60
N CYS A 193 -1.89 -3.51 8.30
CA CYS A 193 -3.33 -3.26 8.40
C CYS A 193 -3.94 -3.04 7.01
N LEU A 194 -3.29 -2.22 6.18
CA LEU A 194 -3.73 -1.95 4.81
C LEU A 194 -3.79 -3.21 3.94
N LEU A 195 -2.76 -4.07 4.01
CA LEU A 195 -2.73 -5.35 3.32
C LEU A 195 -3.87 -6.28 3.76
N MET A 196 -4.18 -6.28 5.06
CA MET A 196 -5.19 -7.16 5.63
C MET A 196 -6.61 -6.71 5.35
N ASP A 197 -6.86 -5.40 5.31
CA ASP A 197 -8.19 -4.82 5.02
C ASP A 197 -8.44 -4.65 3.51
N ARG A 198 -7.49 -4.05 2.79
CA ARG A 198 -7.60 -3.62 1.39
C ARG A 198 -6.36 -4.01 0.57
N PRO A 199 -6.19 -5.32 0.27
CA PRO A 199 -5.06 -5.82 -0.50
C PRO A 199 -4.92 -5.20 -1.90
N ASP A 200 -6.03 -4.80 -2.53
CA ASP A 200 -6.04 -4.05 -3.80
C ASP A 200 -5.35 -2.69 -3.68
N ILE A 201 -5.64 -1.94 -2.61
CA ILE A 201 -4.99 -0.65 -2.32
C ILE A 201 -3.50 -0.86 -2.03
N TYR A 202 -3.14 -1.85 -1.20
CA TYR A 202 -1.74 -2.17 -0.94
C TYR A 202 -0.97 -2.44 -2.24
N LYS A 203 -1.51 -3.32 -3.10
CA LYS A 203 -0.89 -3.66 -4.38
C LYS A 203 -0.74 -2.45 -5.28
N GLN A 204 -1.78 -1.62 -5.39
CA GLN A 204 -1.75 -0.46 -6.26
C GLN A 204 -0.80 0.61 -5.74
N ALA A 205 -0.71 0.81 -4.42
CA ALA A 205 0.28 1.70 -3.80
C ALA A 205 1.73 1.27 -4.11
N VAL A 206 2.04 -0.03 -4.01
CA VAL A 206 3.38 -0.55 -4.38
C VAL A 206 3.69 -0.28 -5.85
N ASN A 207 2.76 -0.56 -6.75
CA ASN A 207 2.95 -0.34 -8.19
C ASN A 207 3.18 1.14 -8.52
N GLU A 208 2.39 2.04 -7.89
CA GLU A 208 2.52 3.48 -8.11
C GLU A 208 3.82 4.03 -7.55
N LEU A 209 4.23 3.60 -6.36
CA LEU A 209 5.53 3.97 -5.80
C LEU A 209 6.66 3.47 -6.70
N TRP A 210 6.67 2.19 -7.08
CA TRP A 210 7.71 1.63 -7.95
C TRP A 210 7.81 2.35 -9.30
N LEU A 211 6.67 2.68 -9.92
CA LEU A 211 6.61 3.26 -11.25
C LEU A 211 6.79 4.78 -11.26
N TYR A 212 6.07 5.50 -10.39
CA TYR A 212 6.00 6.97 -10.37
C TYR A 212 6.81 7.62 -9.24
N GLY A 213 7.26 6.83 -8.25
CA GLY A 213 7.96 7.36 -7.08
C GLY A 213 7.04 8.07 -6.10
N LYS A 214 5.73 7.86 -6.22
CA LYS A 214 4.71 8.44 -5.35
C LYS A 214 3.40 7.67 -5.45
N THR A 215 2.57 7.78 -4.42
CA THR A 215 1.19 7.29 -4.42
C THR A 215 0.31 8.16 -3.52
N LYS A 216 -1.01 8.05 -3.69
CA LYS A 216 -2.01 8.69 -2.83
C LYS A 216 -3.03 7.64 -2.38
N ILE A 217 -3.11 7.40 -1.07
CA ILE A 217 -4.07 6.48 -0.45
C ILE A 217 -5.07 7.34 0.30
N GLY A 218 -6.28 7.52 -0.24
CA GLY A 218 -7.25 8.45 0.34
C GLY A 218 -6.69 9.88 0.30
N ALA A 219 -6.51 10.51 1.45
CA ALA A 219 -5.82 11.79 1.59
C ALA A 219 -4.31 11.67 1.90
N LEU A 220 -3.81 10.47 2.23
CA LEU A 220 -2.40 10.23 2.53
C LEU A 220 -1.57 10.29 1.23
N ASN A 221 -0.74 11.32 1.09
CA ASN A 221 0.23 11.43 0.01
C ASN A 221 1.57 10.86 0.45
N ILE A 222 2.11 9.91 -0.29
CA ILE A 222 3.44 9.33 -0.06
C ILE A 222 4.30 9.73 -1.26
N VAL A 223 5.28 10.60 -1.02
CA VAL A 223 6.19 11.17 -2.03
C VAL A 223 7.60 11.17 -1.45
N PRO A 224 8.31 10.02 -1.50
CA PRO A 224 9.67 9.94 -1.01
C PRO A 224 10.63 10.86 -1.78
N SER A 225 11.62 11.33 -1.05
CA SER A 225 12.78 12.08 -1.52
C SER A 225 13.53 11.32 -2.62
N ASN A 226 14.39 12.04 -3.33
CA ASN A 226 15.22 11.40 -4.33
C ASN A 226 16.21 10.40 -3.72
N SER A 227 16.69 10.64 -2.50
CA SER A 227 17.62 9.76 -1.79
C SER A 227 16.94 8.46 -1.38
N CYS A 228 15.74 8.50 -0.81
CA CYS A 228 14.97 7.29 -0.49
C CYS A 228 14.67 6.43 -1.73
N ARG A 229 14.41 7.08 -2.88
CA ARG A 229 14.23 6.40 -4.18
C ARG A 229 15.53 5.87 -4.80
N HIS A 230 16.67 6.42 -4.42
CA HIS A 230 17.99 6.00 -4.88
C HIS A 230 18.89 5.67 -3.69
N PRO A 231 18.52 4.66 -2.89
CA PRO A 231 19.16 4.39 -1.62
C PRO A 231 20.61 3.93 -1.81
N MET A 232 21.42 4.20 -0.78
CA MET A 232 22.76 3.64 -0.60
C MET A 232 22.73 2.52 0.43
N GLY A 233 23.71 1.61 0.33
CA GLY A 233 23.89 0.51 1.27
C GLY A 233 23.53 -0.87 0.72
N ALA A 234 23.93 -1.90 1.46
CA ALA A 234 23.79 -3.27 1.04
C ALA A 234 22.38 -3.81 1.32
N PHE A 235 21.62 -4.10 0.25
CA PHE A 235 20.35 -4.84 0.30
C PHE A 235 20.53 -6.33 0.63
N TYR A 236 21.77 -6.82 0.56
CA TYR A 236 22.13 -8.21 0.76
C TYR A 236 23.31 -8.33 1.72
N ASP A 237 23.36 -9.42 2.47
CA ASP A 237 24.52 -9.86 3.24
C ASP A 237 24.89 -11.31 2.90
N ALA A 238 25.82 -11.89 3.67
CA ALA A 238 26.24 -13.29 3.51
C ALA A 238 25.10 -14.32 3.71
N TYR A 239 23.95 -13.91 4.25
CA TYR A 239 22.80 -14.75 4.56
C TYR A 239 21.60 -14.51 3.62
N GLY A 240 21.67 -13.51 2.73
CA GLY A 240 20.67 -13.24 1.69
C GLY A 240 20.17 -11.80 1.69
N GLU A 241 18.90 -11.60 1.29
CA GLU A 241 18.26 -10.28 1.31
C GLU A 241 18.07 -9.78 2.75
N ARG A 242 18.75 -8.69 3.11
CA ARG A 242 18.56 -7.98 4.39
C ARG A 242 17.22 -7.27 4.42
N VAL A 243 16.89 -6.56 3.33
CA VAL A 243 15.65 -5.82 3.16
C VAL A 243 15.10 -6.11 1.76
N LYS A 244 13.84 -6.53 1.68
CA LYS A 244 13.19 -6.75 0.37
C LYS A 244 12.90 -5.42 -0.29
N GLY A 245 13.05 -5.34 -1.61
CA GLY A 245 12.71 -4.14 -2.38
C GLY A 245 11.28 -3.64 -2.13
N ILE A 246 10.28 -4.53 -2.01
CA ILE A 246 8.90 -4.13 -1.67
C ILE A 246 8.78 -3.47 -0.29
N ASP A 247 9.55 -3.94 0.70
CA ASP A 247 9.53 -3.41 2.05
C ASP A 247 10.22 -2.05 2.09
N TRP A 248 11.32 -1.86 1.35
CA TRP A 248 11.91 -0.53 1.17
C TRP A 248 10.95 0.44 0.45
N ILE A 249 10.38 0.04 -0.69
CA ILE A 249 9.44 0.84 -1.47
C ILE A 249 8.26 1.32 -0.62
N THR A 250 7.76 0.50 0.29
CA THR A 250 6.60 0.86 1.11
C THR A 250 7.02 1.56 2.41
N LEU A 251 7.79 0.88 3.25
CA LEU A 251 8.08 1.29 4.62
C LEU A 251 8.97 2.53 4.67
N ALA A 252 10.08 2.53 3.91
CA ALA A 252 10.99 3.66 3.87
C ALA A 252 10.31 4.87 3.21
N SER A 253 9.54 4.66 2.14
CA SER A 253 8.82 5.77 1.49
C SER A 253 7.82 6.47 2.38
N LEU A 254 7.03 5.72 3.16
CA LEU A 254 6.08 6.32 4.10
C LEU A 254 6.81 7.12 5.18
N ARG A 255 7.90 6.57 5.71
CA ARG A 255 8.71 7.24 6.72
C ARG A 255 9.35 8.53 6.18
N ASP A 256 9.99 8.45 5.02
CA ASP A 256 10.69 9.58 4.39
C ASP A 256 9.73 10.67 3.89
N SER A 257 8.47 10.31 3.61
CA SER A 257 7.42 11.27 3.24
C SER A 257 6.82 12.02 4.45
N GLU A 258 7.17 11.65 5.67
CA GLU A 258 6.73 12.34 6.88
C GLU A 258 7.39 13.72 6.95
N ASN A 259 6.62 14.82 7.08
CA ASN A 259 7.11 16.20 7.19
C ASN A 259 7.91 16.49 8.49
N SER A 260 8.42 15.46 9.16
CA SER A 260 9.33 15.58 10.30
C SER A 260 10.77 15.76 9.80
N ILE A 261 11.60 16.54 10.50
CA ILE A 261 12.98 16.91 10.11
C ILE A 261 13.94 15.70 10.26
N MET A 262 13.64 14.57 9.62
CA MET A 262 14.56 13.44 9.46
C MET A 262 14.39 12.86 8.05
N SER A 263 15.35 13.12 7.16
CA SER A 263 15.48 12.35 5.93
C SER A 263 15.93 10.92 6.29
N TYR A 264 15.38 9.91 5.61
CA TYR A 264 15.79 8.51 5.79
C TYR A 264 16.50 8.07 4.52
N ASP A 265 17.83 8.20 4.52
CA ASP A 265 18.64 8.16 3.30
C ASP A 265 19.46 6.85 3.16
N GLU A 266 19.63 6.08 4.24
CA GLU A 266 20.42 4.84 4.25
C GLU A 266 19.72 3.65 4.95
N ILE A 267 20.07 2.41 4.55
CA ILE A 267 19.55 1.17 5.16
C ILE A 267 19.97 1.03 6.64
N ASP A 268 21.16 1.57 6.97
CA ASP A 268 21.75 1.48 8.30
C ASP A 268 21.43 2.72 9.17
N ASP A 269 20.58 3.63 8.71
CA ASP A 269 20.05 4.75 9.53
C ASP A 269 19.15 4.17 10.64
N GLN A 270 19.77 3.76 11.74
CA GLN A 270 19.10 3.28 12.94
C GLN A 270 18.68 4.41 13.88
N ALA A 271 18.66 5.68 13.41
CA ALA A 271 18.28 6.83 14.21
C ALA A 271 17.05 6.49 15.07
N SER A 272 17.20 6.66 16.38
CA SER A 272 16.34 6.21 17.51
C SER A 272 14.85 6.62 17.49
N GLY A 273 14.31 7.03 16.33
CA GLY A 273 12.97 7.56 16.13
C GLY A 273 11.94 6.47 15.85
N ILE A 274 11.45 5.79 16.89
CA ILE A 274 10.14 5.15 16.80
C ILE A 274 9.10 6.17 16.30
N THR A 275 8.24 5.75 15.38
CA THR A 275 7.11 6.59 14.93
C THR A 275 6.27 7.03 16.12
N LEU A 276 6.06 8.34 16.27
CA LEU A 276 5.19 8.87 17.32
C LEU A 276 3.74 8.44 17.04
N TRP A 277 2.97 8.16 18.10
CA TRP A 277 1.58 7.70 17.95
C TRP A 277 0.69 8.71 17.21
N GLY A 278 1.01 10.01 17.28
CA GLY A 278 0.35 11.07 16.51
C GLY A 278 0.51 10.86 15.01
N ALA A 279 1.76 10.72 14.54
CA ALA A 279 2.07 10.46 13.14
C ALA A 279 1.46 9.14 12.65
N LEU A 280 1.55 8.07 13.46
CA LEU A 280 0.87 6.80 13.14
C LEU A 280 -0.63 7.02 12.94
N THR A 281 -1.28 7.72 13.86
CA THR A 281 -2.72 8.02 13.77
C THR A 281 -3.07 8.83 12.52
N GLU A 282 -2.26 9.83 12.20
CA GLU A 282 -2.44 10.67 11.01
C GLU A 282 -2.34 9.87 9.71
N TRP A 283 -1.40 8.91 9.61
CA TRP A 283 -1.31 8.03 8.44
C TRP A 283 -2.57 7.20 8.25
N PHE A 284 -3.06 6.56 9.31
CA PHE A 284 -4.29 5.76 9.26
C PHE A 284 -5.50 6.62 8.87
N VAL A 285 -5.71 7.75 9.56
CA VAL A 285 -6.86 8.63 9.29
C VAL A 285 -6.79 9.21 7.87
N SER A 286 -5.60 9.64 7.43
CA SER A 286 -5.41 10.15 6.07
C SER A 286 -5.63 9.07 5.01
N ALA A 287 -5.32 7.81 5.31
CA ALA A 287 -5.61 6.68 4.43
C ALA A 287 -7.10 6.28 4.38
N GLY A 288 -7.94 6.88 5.23
CA GLY A 288 -9.39 6.64 5.29
C GLY A 288 -9.86 5.79 6.46
N TYR A 289 -8.97 5.39 7.39
CA TYR A 289 -9.38 4.67 8.59
C TYR A 289 -10.12 5.59 9.56
N GLN A 290 -11.14 5.06 10.24
CA GLN A 290 -11.79 5.74 11.35
C GLN A 290 -11.13 5.34 12.68
N LYS A 291 -10.61 6.31 13.42
CA LYS A 291 -10.09 6.08 14.77
C LYS A 291 -11.26 5.89 15.75
N GLU A 292 -11.30 4.74 16.42
CA GLU A 292 -12.34 4.39 17.39
C GLU A 292 -11.88 4.66 18.84
N PHE A 293 -10.60 4.44 19.13
CA PHE A 293 -10.08 4.53 20.49
C PHE A 293 -8.58 4.82 20.50
N SER A 294 -8.11 5.45 21.58
CA SER A 294 -6.69 5.54 21.88
C SER A 294 -6.47 5.71 23.38
N ASN A 295 -5.51 4.95 23.91
CA ASN A 295 -5.00 5.12 25.27
C ASN A 295 -3.47 5.07 25.32
N VAL A 296 -2.80 5.37 24.20
CA VAL A 296 -1.33 5.44 24.17
C VAL A 296 -0.86 6.52 25.12
N GLY A 297 0.07 6.19 25.99
CA GLY A 297 0.54 7.10 27.03
C GLY A 297 1.97 6.86 27.48
N LEU A 298 2.35 7.55 28.55
CA LEU A 298 3.65 7.35 29.20
C LEU A 298 3.63 6.16 30.17
N SER A 299 2.46 5.83 30.70
CA SER A 299 2.27 4.74 31.67
C SER A 299 1.92 3.43 30.97
N HIS A 300 2.17 2.34 31.67
CA HIS A 300 1.72 1.01 31.29
C HIS A 300 0.20 0.89 31.42
N VAL A 301 -0.37 -0.01 30.63
CA VAL A 301 -1.80 -0.32 30.70
C VAL A 301 -2.14 -1.14 31.94
N ASN A 302 -3.36 -0.97 32.45
CA ASN A 302 -3.95 -1.87 33.45
C ASN A 302 -4.88 -2.92 32.81
N LEU A 303 -5.41 -3.83 33.62
CA LEU A 303 -6.27 -4.93 33.16
C LEU A 303 -7.54 -4.44 32.47
N LYS A 304 -8.13 -3.33 32.93
CA LYS A 304 -9.32 -2.76 32.31
C LYS A 304 -9.02 -2.22 30.92
N GLU A 305 -7.87 -1.57 30.75
CA GLU A 305 -7.41 -1.07 29.46
C GLU A 305 -7.07 -2.21 28.48
N LEU A 306 -6.39 -3.26 28.94
CA LEU A 306 -6.18 -4.47 28.13
C LEU A 306 -7.51 -5.15 27.74
N SER A 307 -8.44 -5.26 28.67
CA SER A 307 -9.79 -5.80 28.38
C SER A 307 -10.50 -4.97 27.31
N THR A 308 -10.35 -3.64 27.36
CA THR A 308 -10.92 -2.73 26.36
C THR A 308 -10.31 -2.98 24.96
N LEU A 309 -8.99 -3.14 24.87
CA LEU A 309 -8.32 -3.49 23.60
C LEU A 309 -8.77 -4.87 23.07
N ASN A 310 -8.95 -5.85 23.96
CA ASN A 310 -9.51 -7.16 23.65
C ASN A 310 -10.93 -7.09 23.07
N GLU A 311 -11.77 -6.20 23.59
CA GLU A 311 -13.12 -5.98 23.03
C GLU A 311 -13.06 -5.43 21.60
N TYR A 312 -12.15 -4.50 21.32
CA TYR A 312 -12.01 -3.91 20.00
C TYR A 312 -11.50 -4.92 18.96
N ILE A 313 -10.46 -5.70 19.26
CA ILE A 313 -9.99 -6.72 18.31
C ILE A 313 -11.08 -7.77 18.02
N ARG A 314 -11.92 -8.10 19.02
CA ARG A 314 -13.08 -9.00 18.84
C ARG A 314 -14.21 -8.40 18.02
N LYS A 315 -14.33 -7.07 17.96
CA LYS A 315 -15.23 -6.35 17.04
C LYS A 315 -14.68 -6.27 15.60
N GLY A 316 -13.49 -6.82 15.35
CA GLY A 316 -12.83 -6.77 14.05
C GLY A 316 -12.05 -5.47 13.81
N CYS A 317 -11.81 -4.65 14.83
CA CYS A 317 -10.99 -3.45 14.70
C CYS A 317 -9.49 -3.80 14.58
N ARG A 318 -8.73 -2.92 13.96
CA ARG A 318 -7.25 -2.96 13.97
C ARG A 318 -6.75 -2.36 15.28
N VAL A 319 -6.09 -3.19 16.10
CA VAL A 319 -5.50 -2.78 17.37
C VAL A 319 -3.98 -2.70 17.22
N VAL A 320 -3.44 -1.49 17.26
CA VAL A 320 -2.01 -1.21 17.10
C VAL A 320 -1.47 -0.70 18.44
N THR A 321 -0.56 -1.44 19.08
CA THR A 321 -0.07 -1.12 20.43
C THR A 321 1.40 -0.76 20.45
N LEU A 322 1.74 0.23 21.27
CA LEU A 322 3.10 0.59 21.61
C LEU A 322 3.58 -0.28 22.76
N ILE A 323 4.73 -0.92 22.60
CA ILE A 323 5.25 -1.88 23.58
C ILE A 323 6.73 -1.61 23.88
N SER A 324 7.21 -2.25 24.94
CA SER A 324 8.62 -2.59 25.05
C SER A 324 8.91 -3.86 24.27
N ALA A 325 9.85 -3.81 23.32
CA ALA A 325 10.24 -4.96 22.51
C ALA A 325 10.74 -6.15 23.35
N GLY A 326 11.21 -5.91 24.59
CA GLY A 326 11.68 -6.96 25.49
C GLY A 326 10.62 -8.00 25.87
N ILE A 327 9.32 -7.75 25.63
CA ILE A 327 8.26 -8.75 25.78
C ILE A 327 8.27 -9.83 24.68
N LEU A 328 8.87 -9.53 23.52
CA LEU A 328 8.83 -10.40 22.36
C LEU A 328 9.90 -11.48 22.43
N ASP A 329 9.55 -12.66 21.92
CA ASP A 329 10.45 -13.79 21.81
C ASP A 329 11.62 -13.45 20.87
N GLY A 330 12.85 -13.76 21.31
CA GLY A 330 14.09 -13.39 20.60
C GLY A 330 14.67 -12.00 20.94
N PHE A 331 14.05 -11.23 21.85
CA PHE A 331 14.57 -9.94 22.32
C PHE A 331 15.04 -9.99 23.78
N ASP A 332 16.02 -9.16 24.13
CA ASP A 332 16.49 -9.04 25.51
C ASP A 332 15.40 -8.45 26.42
N SER A 333 15.09 -9.14 27.54
CA SER A 333 14.15 -8.68 28.56
C SER A 333 14.60 -7.42 29.29
N THR A 334 15.89 -7.05 29.24
CA THR A 334 16.37 -5.80 29.83
C THR A 334 15.84 -4.56 29.10
N VAL A 335 15.38 -4.72 27.85
CA VAL A 335 14.69 -3.69 27.11
C VAL A 335 13.32 -3.48 27.72
N THR A 336 13.14 -2.34 28.39
CA THR A 336 11.90 -1.96 29.10
C THR A 336 11.28 -0.66 28.56
N ALA A 337 11.98 0.03 27.65
CA ALA A 337 11.52 1.30 27.08
C ALA A 337 10.47 1.11 25.99
N LYS A 338 9.58 2.09 25.84
CA LYS A 338 8.62 2.18 24.72
C LYS A 338 9.38 2.34 23.40
N ASN A 339 9.47 1.29 22.60
CA ASN A 339 10.36 1.30 21.44
C ASN A 339 9.87 0.48 20.24
N HIS A 340 8.68 -0.13 20.32
CA HIS A 340 8.19 -0.93 19.21
C HIS A 340 6.66 -0.90 19.03
N TRP A 341 6.22 -0.87 17.77
CA TRP A 341 4.81 -0.99 17.40
C TRP A 341 4.51 -2.42 16.94
N ILE A 342 3.39 -2.96 17.42
CA ILE A 342 2.83 -4.25 16.98
C ILE A 342 1.37 -4.11 16.60
N VAL A 343 0.86 -5.04 15.80
CA VAL A 343 -0.58 -5.15 15.50
C VAL A 343 -1.10 -6.48 16.05
N TRP A 344 -2.20 -6.44 16.80
CA TRP A 344 -2.79 -7.67 17.33
C TRP A 344 -3.46 -8.47 16.21
N ASP A 345 -3.30 -9.80 16.24
CA ASP A 345 -3.95 -10.76 15.34
C ASP A 345 -4.89 -11.70 16.12
N GLY A 346 -5.48 -11.16 17.17
CA GLY A 346 -6.36 -11.86 18.11
C GLY A 346 -6.33 -11.23 19.49
N PRO A 347 -7.30 -11.58 20.36
CA PRO A 347 -7.27 -11.14 21.75
C PRO A 347 -6.12 -11.80 22.51
N ILE A 348 -5.69 -11.15 23.59
CA ILE A 348 -4.87 -11.79 24.62
C ILE A 348 -5.71 -12.91 25.25
N THR A 349 -5.13 -14.10 25.29
CA THR A 349 -5.75 -15.29 25.88
C THR A 349 -4.85 -15.90 26.94
N THR A 350 -5.42 -16.67 27.86
CA THR A 350 -4.65 -17.59 28.71
C THR A 350 -3.94 -18.62 27.85
N GLN A 351 -3.00 -19.35 28.43
CA GLN A 351 -2.35 -20.48 27.76
C GLN A 351 -3.34 -21.58 27.30
N TYR A 352 -4.54 -21.61 27.89
CA TYR A 352 -5.63 -22.53 27.52
C TYR A 352 -6.57 -21.98 26.43
N GLY A 353 -6.33 -20.75 25.95
CA GLY A 353 -7.10 -20.13 24.88
C GLY A 353 -8.32 -19.33 25.34
N GLU A 354 -8.50 -19.13 26.65
CA GLU A 354 -9.59 -18.32 27.20
C GLU A 354 -9.24 -16.83 27.11
N VAL A 355 -10.15 -15.99 26.62
CA VAL A 355 -9.92 -14.54 26.55
C VAL A 355 -9.83 -13.97 27.97
N ILE A 356 -8.80 -13.17 28.23
CA ILE A 356 -8.65 -12.52 29.55
C ILE A 356 -9.83 -11.61 29.87
N SER A 357 -10.17 -11.50 31.14
CA SER A 357 -11.28 -10.69 31.66
C SER A 357 -10.85 -9.91 32.90
N LEU A 358 -11.74 -9.06 33.43
CA LEU A 358 -11.47 -8.28 34.65
C LEU A 358 -11.28 -9.15 35.91
N THR A 359 -11.61 -10.44 35.86
CA THR A 359 -11.40 -11.39 36.96
C THR A 359 -10.19 -12.30 36.74
N THR A 360 -9.48 -12.17 35.62
CA THR A 360 -8.26 -12.94 35.36
C THR A 360 -7.16 -12.52 36.34
N LYS A 361 -6.49 -13.51 36.94
CA LYS A 361 -5.43 -13.26 37.93
C LYS A 361 -4.18 -12.71 37.24
N GLU A 362 -3.46 -11.81 37.92
CA GLU A 362 -2.24 -11.20 37.36
C GLU A 362 -1.12 -12.20 37.07
N ASN A 363 -1.05 -13.30 37.83
CA ASN A 363 -0.06 -14.36 37.63
C ASN A 363 -0.49 -15.41 36.59
N GLU A 364 -1.65 -15.24 35.95
CA GLU A 364 -2.12 -16.13 34.90
C GLU A 364 -1.19 -16.05 33.68
N LEU A 365 -0.81 -17.20 33.13
CA LEU A 365 0.06 -17.25 31.96
C LEU A 365 -0.75 -16.97 30.70
N VAL A 366 -0.25 -16.05 29.88
CA VAL A 366 -0.99 -15.56 28.70
C VAL A 366 -0.18 -15.69 27.42
N GLN A 367 -0.89 -15.58 26.30
CA GLN A 367 -0.35 -15.55 24.95
C GLN A 367 -1.06 -14.48 24.11
N LEU A 368 -0.32 -13.91 23.16
CA LEU A 368 -0.85 -12.95 22.20
C LEU A 368 -0.36 -13.29 20.79
N LYS A 369 -1.30 -13.57 19.91
CA LYS A 369 -1.05 -13.66 18.48
C LYS A 369 -0.96 -12.25 17.91
N LEU A 370 0.16 -11.92 17.28
CA LEU A 370 0.44 -10.56 16.81
C LEU A 370 1.31 -10.56 15.56
N PHE A 371 1.17 -9.48 14.79
CA PHE A 371 2.07 -9.10 13.71
C PHE A 371 3.24 -8.26 14.24
N SER A 372 4.45 -8.69 13.88
CA SER A 372 5.71 -7.97 14.10
C SER A 372 6.81 -8.61 13.26
N TRP A 373 7.77 -7.82 12.75
CA TRP A 373 8.92 -8.30 11.95
C TRP A 373 8.55 -9.32 10.85
N GLY A 374 7.54 -9.00 10.04
CA GLY A 374 7.13 -9.85 8.91
C GLY A 374 6.46 -11.18 9.31
N LYS A 375 6.15 -11.40 10.58
CA LYS A 375 5.57 -12.64 11.10
C LYS A 375 4.23 -12.37 11.79
N VAL A 376 3.34 -13.35 11.70
CA VAL A 376 2.05 -13.37 12.43
C VAL A 376 1.97 -14.70 13.17
N LYS A 377 2.16 -14.67 14.49
CA LYS A 377 2.15 -15.87 15.35
C LYS A 377 2.01 -15.44 16.82
N ASN A 378 1.97 -16.39 17.75
CA ASN A 378 2.18 -16.09 19.16
C ASN A 378 3.65 -15.66 19.35
N GLN A 379 3.90 -14.37 19.58
CA GLN A 379 5.25 -13.79 19.56
C GLN A 379 5.72 -13.22 20.89
N ILE A 380 4.87 -13.13 21.92
CA ILE A 380 5.35 -12.81 23.25
C ILE A 380 6.13 -13.99 23.83
N LYS A 381 7.08 -13.73 24.74
CA LYS A 381 7.87 -14.78 25.40
C LYS A 381 6.95 -15.82 26.06
N ARG A 382 7.42 -17.07 26.10
CA ARG A 382 6.69 -18.16 26.75
C ARG A 382 6.64 -17.94 28.27
N HIS A 383 5.56 -18.40 28.88
CA HIS A 383 5.36 -18.36 30.33
C HIS A 383 5.39 -16.94 30.94
N LEU A 384 4.94 -15.93 30.18
CA LEU A 384 4.72 -14.59 30.72
C LEU A 384 3.41 -14.53 31.50
N ALA A 385 3.47 -13.92 32.68
CA ALA A 385 2.28 -13.59 33.45
C ALA A 385 1.56 -12.39 32.84
N LEU A 386 0.25 -12.29 33.09
CA LEU A 386 -0.56 -11.14 32.68
C LEU A 386 -0.01 -9.81 33.23
N SER A 387 0.58 -9.80 34.43
CA SER A 387 1.29 -8.65 34.99
C SER A 387 2.46 -8.17 34.11
N ASP A 388 3.22 -9.10 33.54
CA ASP A 388 4.36 -8.77 32.68
C ASP A 388 3.89 -8.15 31.36
N VAL A 389 2.78 -8.66 30.83
CA VAL A 389 2.14 -8.11 29.63
C VAL A 389 1.62 -6.70 29.87
N MET A 390 0.93 -6.47 30.99
CA MET A 390 0.50 -5.12 31.40
C MET A 390 1.71 -4.19 31.52
N GLY A 391 2.76 -4.63 32.22
CA GLY A 391 4.02 -3.89 32.41
C GLY A 391 4.86 -3.67 31.15
N SER A 392 4.43 -4.16 29.98
CA SER A 392 5.18 -4.00 28.73
C SER A 392 4.39 -3.28 27.62
N ILE A 393 3.10 -3.00 27.83
CA ILE A 393 2.24 -2.32 26.86
C ILE A 393 1.96 -0.90 27.34
N PHE A 394 2.20 0.10 26.49
CA PHE A 394 2.03 1.54 26.76
C PHE A 394 0.76 2.11 26.13
N GLY A 395 -0.22 1.25 25.86
CA GLY A 395 -1.48 1.55 25.22
C GLY A 395 -1.48 1.30 23.71
N GLY A 396 -2.62 1.57 23.09
CA GLY A 396 -2.81 1.37 21.66
C GLY A 396 -3.70 2.42 21.02
N VAL A 397 -3.63 2.46 19.70
CA VAL A 397 -4.59 3.17 18.84
C VAL A 397 -5.40 2.12 18.11
N VAL A 398 -6.71 2.33 18.07
CA VAL A 398 -7.67 1.40 17.48
C VAL A 398 -8.38 2.07 16.32
N PHE A 399 -8.47 1.35 15.22
CA PHE A 399 -9.15 1.79 14.01
C PHE A 399 -10.22 0.78 13.59
N LYS A 400 -11.35 1.27 13.08
CA LYS A 400 -12.26 0.44 12.30
C LYS A 400 -11.50 -0.08 11.07
N SER A 401 -11.72 -1.35 10.68
CA SER A 401 -11.15 -1.87 9.43
C SER A 401 -11.49 -0.96 8.25
N LEU A 402 -10.52 -0.79 7.36
CA LEU A 402 -10.71 0.01 6.15
C LEU A 402 -11.71 -0.68 5.21
N GLU A 403 -12.70 0.09 4.75
CA GLU A 403 -13.74 -0.36 3.82
C GLU A 403 -13.27 -0.37 2.36
#